data_AF-A0A1V2GYF6-F1
#
_entry.id   AF-A0A1V2GYF6-F1
#
_cell.length_a   1.000
_cell.length_b   1.000
_cell.length_c   1.000
_cell.angle_alpha   90.00
_cell.angle_beta   90.00
_cell.angle_gamma   90.00
#
_symmetry.space_group_name_H-M   'P 1'
#
loop_
_entity.id
_entity.type
_entity.pdbx_description
1 polymer ?
#
loop_
_entity_poly.entity_id
_entity_poly.type
_entity_poly.pdbx_seq_one_letter_code
_entity_poly.pdbx_strand_id
1 'polypeptide(L)'
;MWILLLCLAGAAGLGAWVGLGIAPSLRTDYLIRDTAQPSNTGRVSDGRCRTKIVLTTCDVTLTIRPDGMTPVQRSAHYFFVDAHSGNYDVEVMYDPAHPEWVSTSLGLDMLWNRLACAAVLVFGALAALLGGLRYWMTNAALRGRLRKQLSGRRMRPVQAELLQADNGRWVVADEAGRRHSWNVPPKARPFFMPDGSRVLAVTPVDDVGLAEPMVFPLDEQLKWIDLTPAEREALNPA
;
A
#
# COMPACT_ATOMS: atom_id res chain seq x y z
N MET A 1 -6.35 -5.99 -11.84
CA MET A 1 -5.79 -7.31 -11.48
C MET A 1 -4.28 -7.22 -11.34
N TRP A 2 -3.54 -6.84 -12.39
CA TRP A 2 -2.07 -6.72 -12.38
C TRP A 2 -1.49 -5.83 -11.28
N ILE A 3 -2.07 -4.66 -11.02
CA ILE A 3 -1.59 -3.76 -9.95
C ILE A 3 -1.67 -4.44 -8.56
N LEU A 4 -2.75 -5.17 -8.28
CA LEU A 4 -2.95 -5.84 -7.00
C LEU A 4 -1.98 -7.02 -6.83
N LEU A 5 -1.69 -7.73 -7.93
CA LEU A 5 -0.67 -8.79 -7.95
C LEU A 5 0.74 -8.21 -7.71
N LEU A 6 1.08 -7.07 -8.32
CA LEU A 6 2.35 -6.39 -8.09
C LEU A 6 2.49 -5.91 -6.64
N CYS A 7 1.43 -5.34 -6.06
CA CYS A 7 1.41 -4.93 -4.66
C CYS A 7 1.60 -6.13 -3.72
N LEU A 8 0.92 -7.25 -3.98
CA LEU A 8 1.08 -8.49 -3.20
C LEU A 8 2.49 -9.06 -3.30
N ALA A 9 3.04 -9.14 -4.52
CA ALA A 9 4.40 -9.63 -4.74
C ALA A 9 5.44 -8.73 -4.04
N GLY A 10 5.25 -7.40 -4.12
CA GLY A 10 6.11 -6.44 -3.43
C GLY A 10 6.04 -6.58 -1.91
N ALA A 11 4.84 -6.72 -1.34
CA ALA A 11 4.66 -6.91 0.09
C ALA A 11 5.22 -8.26 0.58
N ALA A 12 5.07 -9.32 -0.20
CA ALA A 12 5.66 -10.63 0.10
C ALA A 12 7.19 -10.57 0.06
N GLY A 13 7.77 -9.91 -0.94
CA GLY A 13 9.22 -9.69 -1.05
C GLY A 13 9.76 -8.87 0.13
N LEU A 14 9.07 -7.79 0.49
CA LEU A 14 9.42 -6.97 1.65
C LEU A 14 9.33 -7.78 2.96
N GLY A 15 8.25 -8.54 3.14
CA GLY A 15 8.06 -9.40 4.30
C GLY A 15 9.14 -10.47 4.43
N ALA A 16 9.52 -11.11 3.32
CA ALA A 16 10.62 -12.06 3.28
C ALA A 16 11.96 -11.41 3.63
N TRP A 17 12.24 -10.22 3.09
CA TRP A 17 13.47 -9.48 3.39
C TRP A 17 13.56 -9.07 4.87
N VAL A 18 12.48 -8.54 5.44
CA VAL A 18 12.43 -8.20 6.87
C VAL A 18 12.53 -9.47 7.73
N GLY A 19 11.75 -10.50 7.43
CA GLY A 19 11.65 -11.71 8.25
C GLY A 19 12.88 -12.61 8.21
N LEU A 20 13.54 -12.74 7.06
CA LEU A 20 14.70 -13.62 6.89
C LEU A 20 16.04 -12.88 7.03
N GLY A 21 16.06 -11.59 6.68
CA GLY A 21 17.28 -10.78 6.74
C GLY A 21 17.46 -10.05 8.08
N ILE A 22 16.47 -9.26 8.48
CA ILE A 22 16.58 -8.32 9.61
C ILE A 22 16.11 -8.93 10.92
N ALA A 23 15.01 -9.69 10.90
CA ALA A 23 14.40 -10.21 12.13
C ALA A 23 15.32 -11.14 12.94
N PRO A 24 16.18 -12.00 12.34
CA PRO A 24 17.10 -12.83 13.12
C PRO A 24 18.07 -12.00 13.97
N SER A 25 18.71 -10.99 13.38
CA SER A 25 19.63 -10.10 14.12
C SER A 25 18.86 -9.30 15.16
N LEU A 26 17.71 -8.73 14.80
CA LEU A 26 16.87 -7.94 15.71
C LEU A 26 16.42 -8.76 16.93
N ARG A 27 16.09 -10.03 16.73
CA ARG A 27 15.72 -10.96 17.80
C ARG A 27 16.90 -11.22 18.73
N THR A 28 18.06 -11.56 18.20
CA THR A 28 19.27 -11.79 18.99
C THR A 28 19.61 -10.55 19.82
N ASP A 29 19.59 -9.37 19.19
CA ASP A 29 19.90 -8.09 19.83
C ASP A 29 18.93 -7.76 20.95
N TYR A 30 17.64 -8.04 20.76
CA TYR A 30 16.64 -7.86 21.80
C TYR A 30 16.82 -8.83 22.97
N LEU A 31 17.18 -10.10 22.71
CA LEU A 31 17.38 -11.11 23.74
C LEU A 31 18.57 -10.78 24.64
N ILE A 32 19.66 -10.26 24.06
CA ILE A 32 20.91 -10.00 24.80
C ILE A 32 21.04 -8.56 25.30
N ARG A 33 20.07 -7.68 25.03
CA ARG A 33 20.20 -6.23 25.30
C ARG A 33 20.57 -5.87 26.74
N ASP A 34 20.16 -6.70 27.70
CA ASP A 34 20.35 -6.46 29.13
C ASP A 34 21.53 -7.28 29.72
N THR A 35 22.05 -8.26 28.97
CA THR A 35 23.11 -9.20 29.40
C THR A 35 24.40 -9.09 28.59
N ALA A 36 24.36 -8.38 27.47
CA ALA A 36 25.46 -8.27 26.52
C ALA A 36 26.71 -7.64 27.15
N GLN A 37 27.86 -8.27 26.90
CA GLN A 37 29.17 -7.80 27.32
C GLN A 37 30.13 -7.74 26.13
N PRO A 38 31.13 -6.83 26.16
CA PRO A 38 32.18 -6.79 25.15
C PRO A 38 32.97 -8.09 25.12
N SER A 39 33.21 -8.61 23.92
CA SER A 39 34.03 -9.80 23.72
C SER A 39 35.50 -9.43 23.52
N ASN A 40 36.37 -9.99 24.35
CA ASN A 40 37.82 -9.84 24.19
C ASN A 40 38.39 -10.69 23.05
N THR A 41 37.65 -11.70 22.58
CA THR A 41 38.07 -12.61 21.50
C THR A 41 37.28 -12.42 20.21
N GLY A 42 36.23 -11.60 20.25
CA GLY A 42 35.35 -11.30 19.13
C GLY A 42 35.96 -10.25 18.20
N ARG A 43 35.83 -10.47 16.90
CA ARG A 43 36.20 -9.48 15.88
C ARG A 43 35.23 -9.48 14.72
N VAL A 44 35.11 -8.32 14.08
CA VAL A 44 34.45 -8.17 12.79
C VAL A 44 35.40 -8.67 11.72
N SER A 45 35.03 -9.74 11.00
CA SER A 45 35.82 -10.28 9.90
C SER A 45 35.53 -9.59 8.57
N ASP A 46 34.30 -9.17 8.36
CA ASP A 46 33.86 -8.38 7.21
C ASP A 46 32.73 -7.43 7.64
N GLY A 47 32.74 -6.21 7.11
CA GLY A 47 31.80 -5.17 7.51
C GLY A 47 31.60 -4.16 6.40
N ARG A 48 30.35 -3.96 5.98
CA ARG A 48 30.00 -3.01 4.93
C ARG A 48 28.73 -2.26 5.29
N CYS A 49 28.86 -0.95 5.44
CA CYS A 49 27.72 -0.05 5.59
C CYS A 49 27.49 0.76 4.31
N ARG A 50 26.23 1.00 3.98
CA ARG A 50 25.79 1.87 2.89
C ARG A 50 24.69 2.77 3.39
N THR A 51 24.89 4.08 3.29
CA THR A 51 23.87 5.09 3.61
C THR A 51 23.34 5.69 2.33
N LYS A 52 22.01 5.76 2.20
CA LYS A 52 21.32 6.50 1.12
C LYS A 52 20.31 7.45 1.74
N ILE A 53 20.51 8.75 1.53
CA ILE A 53 19.72 9.85 2.12
C ILE A 53 19.86 9.85 3.65
N VAL A 54 19.09 9.00 4.34
CA VAL A 54 19.15 8.76 5.79
C VAL A 54 18.99 7.28 6.13
N LEU A 55 18.88 6.40 5.13
CA LEU A 55 18.71 4.97 5.34
C LEU A 55 20.06 4.29 5.29
N THR A 56 20.44 3.67 6.39
CA THR A 56 21.69 2.95 6.54
C THR A 56 21.43 1.46 6.61
N THR A 57 22.09 0.73 5.71
CA THR A 57 22.15 -0.74 5.72
C THR A 57 23.57 -1.16 6.05
N CYS A 58 23.75 -2.05 7.02
CA CYS A 58 25.05 -2.64 7.31
C CYS A 58 24.98 -4.17 7.27
N ASP A 59 25.94 -4.76 6.57
CA ASP A 59 26.18 -6.19 6.54
C ASP A 59 27.47 -6.46 7.31
N VAL A 60 27.41 -7.29 8.35
CA VAL A 60 28.54 -7.55 9.23
C VAL A 60 28.68 -9.04 9.45
N THR A 61 29.92 -9.53 9.38
CA THR A 61 30.26 -10.90 9.75
C THR A 61 31.14 -10.87 10.99
N LEU A 62 30.66 -11.52 12.04
CA LEU A 62 31.25 -11.60 13.36
C LEU A 62 31.88 -12.96 13.53
N THR A 63 33.09 -12.98 14.07
CA THR A 63 33.75 -14.22 14.47
C THR A 63 34.13 -14.11 15.93
N ILE A 64 33.65 -15.03 16.75
CA ILE A 64 34.02 -15.15 18.17
C ILE A 64 34.65 -16.52 18.38
N ARG A 65 35.58 -16.59 19.34
CA ARG A 65 36.17 -17.85 19.77
C ARG A 65 36.01 -17.94 21.29
N PRO A 66 34.87 -18.47 21.76
CA PRO A 66 34.64 -18.65 23.19
C PRO A 66 35.67 -19.63 23.76
N ASP A 67 36.06 -19.44 25.01
CA ASP A 67 37.14 -20.23 25.62
C ASP A 67 36.83 -21.73 25.58
N GLY A 68 37.76 -22.51 25.01
CA GLY A 68 37.62 -23.96 24.87
C GLY A 68 36.62 -24.44 23.82
N MET A 69 35.96 -23.54 23.09
CA MET A 69 34.93 -23.87 22.09
C MET A 69 35.42 -23.65 20.64
N THR A 70 34.69 -24.25 19.70
CA THR A 70 34.89 -24.00 18.27
C THR A 70 34.57 -22.54 17.93
N PRO A 71 35.30 -21.93 16.97
CA PRO A 71 34.97 -20.58 16.50
C PRO A 71 33.54 -20.52 15.99
N VAL A 72 32.79 -19.53 16.44
CA VAL A 72 31.42 -19.26 15.98
C VAL A 72 31.48 -18.08 15.03
N GLN A 73 30.97 -18.28 13.82
CA GLN A 73 30.80 -17.23 12.82
C GLN A 73 29.31 -16.89 12.67
N ARG A 74 28.99 -15.61 12.73
CA ARG A 74 27.62 -15.10 12.59
C ARG A 74 27.57 -13.90 11.68
N SER A 75 26.67 -13.94 10.71
CA SER A 75 26.34 -12.77 9.89
C SER A 75 25.14 -12.05 10.49
N ALA A 76 25.23 -10.72 10.55
CA ALA A 76 24.20 -9.83 11.03
C ALA A 76 23.91 -8.76 9.98
N HIS A 77 22.62 -8.50 9.74
CA HIS A 77 22.15 -7.44 8.85
C HIS A 77 21.43 -6.39 9.68
N TYR A 78 21.85 -5.13 9.53
CA TYR A 78 21.28 -3.97 10.22
C TYR A 78 20.65 -3.02 9.22
N PHE A 79 19.47 -2.50 9.57
CA PHE A 79 18.74 -1.53 8.76
C PHE A 79 18.10 -0.50 9.67
N PHE A 80 18.53 0.75 9.56
CA PHE A 80 18.11 1.83 10.44
C PHE A 80 18.19 3.19 9.75
N VAL A 81 17.62 4.21 10.39
CA VAL A 81 17.67 5.59 9.93
C VAL A 81 18.75 6.35 10.69
N ASP A 82 19.76 6.85 10.00
CA ASP A 82 20.80 7.70 10.59
C ASP A 82 21.27 8.74 9.56
N ALA A 83 21.58 9.94 10.05
CA ALA A 83 22.16 11.02 9.27
C ALA A 83 23.70 10.98 9.27
N HIS A 84 24.31 10.08 10.03
CA HIS A 84 25.75 9.92 10.10
C HIS A 84 26.35 9.45 8.75
N SER A 85 27.38 10.17 8.31
CA SER A 85 28.20 9.81 7.15
C SER A 85 29.62 9.52 7.61
N GLY A 86 30.00 8.25 7.70
CA GLY A 86 31.31 7.85 8.19
C GLY A 86 31.42 6.35 8.44
N ASN A 87 32.57 5.96 8.99
CA ASN A 87 32.77 4.63 9.53
C ASN A 87 32.11 4.54 10.90
N TYR A 88 31.52 3.39 11.21
CA TYR A 88 31.00 3.09 12.54
C TYR A 88 32.06 2.31 13.32
N ASP A 89 32.43 2.81 14.50
CA ASP A 89 33.20 2.03 15.46
C ASP A 89 32.27 1.05 16.16
N VAL A 90 32.62 -0.22 16.11
CA VAL A 90 31.78 -1.31 16.62
C VAL A 90 32.59 -2.28 17.45
N GLU A 91 32.02 -2.69 18.58
CA GLU A 91 32.56 -3.76 19.42
C GLU A 91 31.73 -5.02 19.23
N VAL A 92 32.35 -6.19 19.28
CA VAL A 92 31.61 -7.46 19.25
C VAL A 92 31.06 -7.73 20.64
N MET A 93 29.75 -7.88 20.72
CA MET A 93 29.02 -8.10 21.96
C MET A 93 28.49 -9.53 21.99
N TYR A 94 28.45 -10.14 23.17
CA TYR A 94 27.89 -11.48 23.35
C TYR A 94 27.23 -11.63 24.72
N ASP A 95 26.37 -12.63 24.87
CA ASP A 95 25.83 -13.03 26.16
C ASP A 95 26.72 -14.12 26.79
N PRO A 96 27.30 -13.92 27.99
CA PRO A 96 28.08 -14.95 28.66
C PRO A 96 27.32 -16.24 28.97
N ALA A 97 26.00 -16.16 29.18
CA ALA A 97 25.15 -17.34 29.42
C ALA A 97 24.79 -18.07 28.12
N HIS A 98 24.82 -17.36 26.98
CA HIS A 98 24.51 -17.88 25.64
C HIS A 98 25.56 -17.43 24.62
N PRO A 99 26.77 -18.02 24.61
CA PRO A 99 27.88 -17.59 23.75
C PRO A 99 27.61 -17.66 22.25
N GLU A 100 26.56 -18.37 21.83
CA GLU A 100 26.07 -18.44 20.46
C GLU A 100 25.30 -17.19 20.02
N TRP A 101 24.87 -16.34 20.96
CA TRP A 101 24.19 -15.07 20.71
C TRP A 101 25.22 -13.95 20.67
N VAL A 102 25.58 -13.57 19.45
CA VAL A 102 26.61 -12.57 19.17
C VAL A 102 25.99 -11.43 18.38
N SER A 103 26.35 -10.21 18.76
CA SER A 103 25.97 -8.98 18.06
C SER A 103 27.10 -7.95 18.12
N THR A 104 26.78 -6.69 17.88
CA THR A 104 27.68 -5.55 17.99
C THR A 104 27.09 -4.47 18.88
N SER A 105 27.93 -3.58 19.41
CA SER A 105 27.47 -2.39 20.14
C SER A 105 26.51 -1.55 19.28
N LEU A 106 26.84 -1.33 18.00
CA LEU A 106 25.96 -0.63 17.05
C LEU A 106 24.58 -1.30 16.92
N GLY A 107 24.55 -2.64 16.90
CA GLY A 107 23.31 -3.41 16.82
C GLY A 107 22.39 -3.14 18.01
N LEU A 108 22.96 -3.04 19.21
CA LEU A 108 22.25 -2.77 20.46
C LEU A 108 21.85 -1.29 20.59
N ASP A 109 22.77 -0.37 20.29
CA ASP A 109 22.54 1.08 20.35
C ASP A 109 21.40 1.50 19.41
N MET A 110 21.37 0.90 18.21
CA MET A 110 20.34 1.18 17.20
C MET A 110 19.14 0.23 17.29
N LEU A 111 19.01 -0.60 18.34
CA LEU A 111 17.95 -1.62 18.44
C LEU A 111 16.55 -1.01 18.26
N TRP A 112 16.24 0.06 18.98
CA TRP A 112 14.93 0.71 18.91
C TRP A 112 14.69 1.42 17.58
N ASN A 113 15.73 2.02 17.01
CA ASN A 113 15.65 2.65 15.69
C ASN A 113 15.36 1.60 14.60
N ARG A 114 16.05 0.46 14.65
CA ARG A 114 15.82 -0.68 13.75
C ARG A 114 14.43 -1.28 13.91
N LEU A 115 13.95 -1.41 15.15
CA LEU A 115 12.60 -1.89 15.44
C LEU A 115 11.55 -0.93 14.88
N ALA A 116 11.72 0.38 15.07
CA ALA A 116 10.83 1.39 14.51
C ALA A 116 10.81 1.36 12.97
N CYS A 117 11.99 1.25 12.34
CA CYS A 117 12.11 1.13 10.88
C CYS A 117 11.38 -0.11 10.35
N ALA A 118 11.59 -1.28 10.98
CA ALA A 118 10.92 -2.51 10.61
C ALA A 118 9.40 -2.40 10.80
N ALA A 119 8.94 -1.80 11.90
CA ALA A 119 7.51 -1.57 12.16
C ALA A 119 6.88 -0.68 11.09
N VAL A 120 7.50 0.46 10.74
CA VAL A 120 7.01 1.37 9.71
C VAL A 120 6.90 0.66 8.35
N LEU A 121 7.90 -0.15 7.98
CA LEU A 121 7.86 -0.91 6.73
C LEU A 121 6.71 -1.93 6.70
N VAL A 122 6.55 -2.72 7.77
CA VAL A 122 5.53 -3.78 7.84
C VAL A 122 4.13 -3.18 7.90
N PHE A 123 3.88 -2.22 8.80
CA PHE A 123 2.57 -1.59 8.93
C PHE A 123 2.23 -0.70 7.74
N GLY A 124 3.21 -0.01 7.16
CA GLY A 124 3.04 0.78 5.94
C GLY A 124 2.65 -0.11 4.75
N ALA A 125 3.32 -1.24 4.57
CA ALA A 125 2.96 -2.21 3.52
C ALA A 125 1.57 -2.81 3.73
N LEU A 126 1.22 -3.16 4.97
CA LEU A 126 -0.11 -3.67 5.30
C LEU A 126 -1.21 -2.62 5.02
N ALA A 127 -0.99 -1.37 5.42
CA ALA A 127 -1.93 -0.28 5.16
C ALA A 127 -2.11 -0.04 3.65
N ALA A 128 -1.03 -0.08 2.87
CA ALA A 128 -1.08 0.03 1.41
C ALA A 128 -1.86 -1.11 0.76
N LEU A 129 -1.66 -2.36 1.21
CA LEU A 129 -2.41 -3.52 0.73
C LEU A 129 -3.90 -3.40 1.03
N LEU A 130 -4.27 -3.07 2.27
CA LEU A 130 -5.67 -2.92 2.69
C LEU A 130 -6.34 -1.75 1.95
N GLY A 131 -5.65 -0.63 1.78
CA GLY A 131 -6.13 0.51 1.00
C GLY A 131 -6.34 0.17 -0.47
N GLY A 132 -5.38 -0.52 -1.09
CA GLY A 132 -5.48 -1.00 -2.48
C GLY A 132 -6.62 -2.02 -2.67
N LEU A 133 -6.78 -2.95 -1.74
CA LEU A 133 -7.88 -3.93 -1.75
C LEU A 133 -9.24 -3.23 -1.62
N ARG A 134 -9.38 -2.30 -0.67
CA ARG A 134 -10.59 -1.50 -0.51
C ARG A 134 -10.94 -0.73 -1.78
N TYR A 135 -9.97 -0.05 -2.37
CA TYR A 135 -10.14 0.69 -3.63
C TYR A 135 -10.56 -0.23 -4.79
N TRP A 136 -9.95 -1.42 -4.88
CA TRP A 136 -10.33 -2.39 -5.90
C TRP A 136 -11.76 -2.91 -5.69
N MET A 137 -12.15 -3.25 -4.46
CA MET A 137 -13.49 -3.75 -4.15
C MET A 137 -14.58 -2.72 -4.44
N THR A 138 -14.38 -1.45 -4.06
CA THR A 138 -15.35 -0.38 -4.34
C THR A 138 -15.55 -0.19 -5.83
N ASN A 139 -14.45 -0.22 -6.60
CA ASN A 139 -14.53 -0.07 -8.06
C ASN A 139 -15.09 -1.31 -8.74
N ALA A 140 -14.79 -2.53 -8.26
CA ALA A 140 -15.34 -3.77 -8.80
C ALA A 140 -16.85 -3.86 -8.58
N ALA A 141 -17.35 -3.46 -7.41
CA ALA A 141 -18.78 -3.40 -7.13
C ALA A 141 -19.51 -2.42 -8.06
N LEU A 142 -18.94 -1.22 -8.25
CA LEU A 142 -19.47 -0.23 -9.19
C LEU A 142 -19.49 -0.78 -10.63
N ARG A 143 -18.40 -1.40 -11.08
CA ARG A 143 -18.29 -2.05 -12.40
C ARG A 143 -19.33 -3.15 -12.60
N GLY A 144 -19.59 -3.96 -11.59
CA GLY A 144 -20.61 -5.00 -11.65
C GLY A 144 -22.02 -4.42 -11.83
N ARG A 145 -22.33 -3.31 -11.15
CA ARG A 145 -23.61 -2.60 -11.31
C ARG A 145 -23.72 -1.94 -12.69
N LEU A 146 -22.68 -1.23 -13.12
CA LEU A 146 -22.59 -0.62 -14.44
C LEU A 146 -22.79 -1.66 -15.55
N ARG A 147 -22.06 -2.78 -15.49
CA ARG A 147 -22.19 -3.84 -16.50
C ARG A 147 -23.60 -4.40 -16.56
N LYS A 148 -24.22 -4.72 -15.42
CA LYS A 148 -25.60 -5.24 -15.38
C LYS A 148 -26.64 -4.27 -15.95
N GLN A 149 -26.44 -2.97 -15.78
CA GLN A 149 -27.40 -1.95 -16.20
C GLN A 149 -27.17 -1.41 -17.61
N LEU A 150 -25.92 -1.44 -18.10
CA LEU A 150 -25.55 -0.90 -19.42
C LEU A 150 -25.43 -1.99 -20.50
N SER A 151 -25.11 -3.25 -20.16
CA SER A 151 -24.90 -4.29 -21.18
C SER A 151 -26.21 -4.68 -21.85
N GLY A 152 -26.34 -4.39 -23.15
CA GLY A 152 -27.44 -4.85 -24.01
C GLY A 152 -28.80 -4.21 -23.73
N ARG A 153 -28.89 -3.19 -22.86
CA ARG A 153 -30.15 -2.50 -22.55
C ARG A 153 -30.28 -1.22 -23.36
N ARG A 154 -31.49 -0.95 -23.85
CA ARG A 154 -31.82 0.36 -24.44
C ARG A 154 -31.86 1.40 -23.33
N MET A 155 -31.23 2.55 -23.56
CA MET A 155 -31.23 3.67 -22.63
C MET A 155 -32.29 4.69 -23.08
N ARG A 156 -33.03 5.26 -22.12
CA ARG A 156 -33.91 6.41 -22.36
C ARG A 156 -33.32 7.67 -21.73
N PRO A 157 -33.47 8.83 -22.39
CA PRO A 157 -33.12 10.11 -21.78
C PRO A 157 -34.10 10.41 -20.65
N VAL A 158 -33.57 10.92 -19.54
CA VAL A 158 -34.33 11.41 -18.38
C VAL A 158 -33.76 12.75 -17.92
N GLN A 159 -34.63 13.61 -17.42
CA GLN A 159 -34.21 14.87 -16.81
C GLN A 159 -33.99 14.65 -15.32
N ALA A 160 -32.78 14.92 -14.84
CA ALA A 160 -32.45 14.82 -13.42
C ALA A 160 -32.34 16.23 -12.81
N GLU A 161 -32.98 16.44 -11.67
CA GLU A 161 -32.91 17.72 -10.95
C GLU A 161 -31.61 17.80 -10.15
N LEU A 162 -30.85 18.88 -10.30
CA LEU A 162 -29.62 19.09 -9.55
C LEU A 162 -29.93 19.61 -8.14
N LEU A 163 -29.75 18.76 -7.13
CA LEU A 163 -29.99 19.13 -5.73
C LEU A 163 -28.76 19.80 -5.10
N GLN A 164 -27.56 19.29 -5.42
CA GLN A 164 -26.32 19.79 -4.85
C GLN A 164 -25.17 19.57 -5.83
N ALA A 165 -24.35 20.59 -6.04
CA ALA A 165 -23.10 20.49 -6.77
C ALA A 165 -21.95 20.91 -5.85
N ASP A 166 -21.30 19.94 -5.22
CA ASP A 166 -20.12 20.15 -4.39
C ASP A 166 -18.88 19.63 -5.14
N ASN A 167 -17.69 20.11 -4.77
CA ASN A 167 -16.42 19.99 -5.49
C ASN A 167 -16.10 18.57 -6.00
N GLY A 168 -16.64 18.22 -7.17
CA GLY A 168 -16.53 16.91 -7.81
C GLY A 168 -17.57 15.85 -7.40
N ARG A 169 -18.49 16.14 -6.47
CA ARG A 169 -19.58 15.25 -6.06
C ARG A 169 -20.93 15.96 -6.16
N TRP A 170 -21.73 15.53 -7.13
CA TRP A 170 -23.04 16.10 -7.38
C TRP A 170 -24.12 15.15 -6.88
N VAL A 171 -25.21 15.69 -6.37
CA VAL A 171 -26.40 14.95 -5.96
C VAL A 171 -27.55 15.40 -6.83
N VAL A 172 -28.20 14.44 -7.49
CA VAL A 172 -29.35 14.69 -8.34
C VAL A 172 -30.56 13.88 -7.90
N ALA A 173 -31.76 14.34 -8.24
CA ALA A 173 -32.98 13.57 -8.14
C ALA A 173 -33.45 13.10 -9.52
N ASP A 174 -33.90 11.85 -9.62
CA ASP A 174 -34.59 11.36 -10.82
C ASP A 174 -36.07 11.79 -10.84
N GLU A 175 -36.80 11.47 -11.93
CA GLU A 175 -38.24 11.78 -12.06
C GLU A 175 -39.10 11.13 -10.96
N ALA A 176 -38.61 10.09 -10.28
CA ALA A 176 -39.26 9.44 -9.15
C ALA A 176 -38.83 10.04 -7.80
N GLY A 177 -38.03 11.10 -7.79
CA GLY A 177 -37.53 11.77 -6.59
C GLY A 177 -36.40 11.02 -5.87
N ARG A 178 -35.83 9.97 -6.45
CA ARG A 178 -34.73 9.21 -5.83
C ARG A 178 -33.42 9.95 -6.02
N ARG A 179 -32.62 9.99 -4.96
CA ARG A 179 -31.35 10.72 -4.92
C ARG A 179 -30.21 9.84 -5.42
N HIS A 180 -29.48 10.34 -6.41
CA HIS A 180 -28.30 9.70 -6.99
C HIS A 180 -27.08 10.59 -6.78
N SER A 181 -25.96 10.00 -6.35
CA SER A 181 -24.69 10.70 -6.22
C SER A 181 -23.83 10.42 -7.43
N TRP A 182 -23.36 11.48 -8.08
CA TRP A 182 -22.44 11.43 -9.21
C TRP A 182 -21.08 11.96 -8.79
N ASN A 183 -20.02 11.30 -9.25
CA ASN A 183 -18.68 11.87 -9.22
C ASN A 183 -18.47 12.57 -10.56
N VAL A 184 -18.35 13.90 -10.54
CA VAL A 184 -18.22 14.75 -11.72
C VAL A 184 -16.79 15.29 -11.78
N PRO A 185 -15.93 14.81 -12.69
CA PRO A 185 -14.58 15.30 -12.85
C PRO A 185 -14.53 16.80 -13.18
N PRO A 186 -13.49 17.54 -12.76
CA PRO A 186 -13.40 18.98 -12.98
C PRO A 186 -13.43 19.40 -14.46
N LYS A 187 -13.09 18.49 -15.38
CA LYS A 187 -13.06 18.71 -16.82
C LYS A 187 -14.37 18.30 -17.52
N ALA A 188 -15.31 17.72 -16.79
CA ALA A 188 -16.61 17.34 -17.33
C ALA A 188 -17.45 18.58 -17.62
N ARG A 189 -18.20 18.55 -18.72
CA ARG A 189 -19.22 19.57 -19.03
C ARG A 189 -20.58 18.88 -19.14
N PRO A 190 -21.31 18.74 -18.02
CA PRO A 190 -22.65 18.16 -18.03
C PRO A 190 -23.59 18.99 -18.90
N PHE A 191 -24.48 18.33 -19.62
CA PHE A 191 -25.47 19.04 -20.44
C PHE A 191 -26.60 19.57 -19.54
N PHE A 192 -26.63 20.88 -19.35
CA PHE A 192 -27.70 21.57 -18.62
C PHE A 192 -28.89 21.86 -19.53
N MET A 193 -30.09 21.69 -18.98
CA MET A 193 -31.31 22.18 -19.62
C MET A 193 -31.34 23.71 -19.60
N PRO A 194 -32.13 24.37 -20.48
CA PRO A 194 -32.19 25.82 -20.58
C PRO A 194 -32.59 26.56 -19.29
N ASP A 195 -33.19 25.85 -18.33
CA ASP A 195 -33.57 26.38 -17.02
C ASP A 195 -32.44 26.40 -15.99
N GLY A 196 -31.30 25.76 -16.28
CA GLY A 196 -30.12 25.71 -15.41
C GLY A 196 -30.24 24.84 -14.16
N SER A 197 -31.42 24.31 -13.83
CA SER A 197 -31.66 23.49 -12.63
C SER A 197 -31.72 21.98 -12.92
N ARG A 198 -31.93 21.61 -14.19
CA ARG A 198 -31.99 20.21 -14.63
C ARG A 198 -30.80 19.84 -15.51
N VAL A 199 -30.32 18.61 -15.34
CA VAL A 199 -29.22 18.02 -16.12
C VAL A 199 -29.76 16.85 -16.94
N LEU A 200 -29.33 16.74 -18.18
CA LEU A 200 -29.69 15.61 -19.04
C LEU A 200 -28.92 14.36 -18.62
N ALA A 201 -29.67 13.28 -18.44
CA ALA A 201 -29.13 11.99 -18.04
C ALA A 201 -29.79 10.84 -18.80
N VAL A 202 -29.25 9.63 -18.62
CA VAL A 202 -29.80 8.40 -19.20
C VAL A 202 -30.03 7.33 -18.15
N THR A 203 -31.09 6.55 -18.33
CA THR A 203 -31.43 5.38 -17.51
C THR A 203 -31.85 4.23 -18.42
N PRO A 204 -31.63 2.96 -18.05
CA PRO A 204 -32.17 1.82 -18.82
C PRO A 204 -33.70 1.89 -18.94
N VAL A 205 -34.24 1.50 -20.11
CA VAL A 205 -35.68 1.44 -20.43
C VAL A 205 -36.37 0.34 -19.64
N ASP A 206 -35.70 -0.81 -19.46
CA ASP A 206 -36.22 -1.94 -18.70
C ASP A 206 -35.75 -1.84 -17.24
N ASP A 207 -36.62 -1.32 -16.39
CA ASP A 207 -36.47 -1.26 -14.92
C ASP A 207 -36.91 -2.56 -14.23
N VAL A 208 -37.58 -3.46 -14.96
CA VAL A 208 -38.08 -4.75 -14.48
C VAL A 208 -36.92 -5.61 -13.95
N GLY A 209 -36.82 -5.67 -12.62
CA GLY A 209 -35.81 -6.44 -11.88
C GLY A 209 -34.62 -5.66 -11.34
N LEU A 210 -34.57 -4.34 -11.52
CA LEU A 210 -33.56 -3.48 -10.87
C LEU A 210 -34.19 -2.76 -9.66
N ALA A 211 -33.77 -3.13 -8.45
CA ALA A 211 -34.25 -2.48 -7.23
C ALA A 211 -33.94 -0.97 -7.19
N GLU A 212 -32.87 -0.54 -7.88
CA GLU A 212 -32.41 0.85 -7.97
C GLU A 212 -31.80 1.11 -9.38
N PRO A 213 -32.57 1.58 -10.38
CA PRO A 213 -32.03 1.97 -11.68
C PRO A 213 -31.12 3.20 -11.50
N MET A 214 -29.85 3.09 -11.94
CA MET A 214 -28.92 4.21 -11.84
C MET A 214 -29.18 5.20 -12.98
N VAL A 215 -29.02 6.48 -12.66
CA VAL A 215 -29.10 7.57 -13.63
C VAL A 215 -27.68 8.03 -13.94
N PHE A 216 -27.33 8.09 -15.23
CA PHE A 216 -25.99 8.45 -15.70
C PHE A 216 -26.00 9.85 -16.35
N PRO A 217 -25.13 10.78 -15.94
CA PRO A 217 -25.06 12.11 -16.54
C PRO A 217 -24.56 12.02 -17.98
N LEU A 218 -25.08 12.83 -18.90
CA LEU A 218 -24.50 13.02 -20.24
C LEU A 218 -23.71 14.33 -20.30
N ASP A 219 -22.58 14.34 -21.04
CA ASP A 219 -21.85 15.57 -21.35
C ASP A 219 -22.40 16.23 -22.63
N GLU A 220 -21.90 17.42 -22.95
CA GLU A 220 -22.23 18.17 -24.19
C GLU A 220 -21.97 17.37 -25.48
N GLN A 221 -21.13 16.33 -25.42
CA GLN A 221 -20.86 15.43 -26.55
C GLN A 221 -21.73 14.16 -26.53
N LEU A 222 -22.66 14.04 -25.58
CA LEU A 222 -23.50 12.87 -25.33
C LEU A 222 -22.69 11.58 -25.04
N LYS A 223 -21.47 11.73 -24.54
CA LYS A 223 -20.49 10.65 -24.33
C LYS A 223 -20.35 10.22 -22.88
N TRP A 224 -20.89 10.98 -21.93
CA TRP A 224 -20.57 10.69 -20.54
C TRP A 224 -21.27 9.44 -20.03
N ILE A 225 -20.50 8.37 -19.97
CA ILE A 225 -20.53 7.38 -18.90
C ILE A 225 -19.05 7.28 -18.54
N ASP A 226 -18.70 7.50 -17.27
CA ASP A 226 -17.30 7.48 -16.78
C ASP A 226 -16.73 6.05 -16.88
N LEU A 227 -16.47 5.64 -18.11
CA LEU A 227 -15.95 4.35 -18.52
C LEU A 227 -14.59 4.60 -19.12
N THR A 228 -13.58 4.06 -18.45
CA THR A 228 -12.25 3.90 -19.02
C THR A 228 -12.33 3.19 -20.39
N PRO A 229 -11.34 3.38 -21.28
CA PRO A 229 -11.33 2.70 -22.58
C PRO A 229 -11.54 1.18 -22.48
N ALA A 230 -10.93 0.55 -21.47
CA ALA A 230 -11.10 -0.88 -21.18
C ALA A 230 -12.52 -1.25 -20.72
N GLU A 231 -13.23 -0.36 -20.02
CA GLU A 231 -14.62 -0.57 -19.59
C GLU A 231 -15.61 -0.41 -20.76
N ARG A 232 -15.32 0.48 -21.72
CA ARG A 232 -16.10 0.59 -22.97
C ARG A 232 -15.98 -0.65 -23.84
N GLU A 233 -14.78 -1.19 -23.99
CA GLU A 233 -14.53 -2.41 -24.76
C GLU A 233 -15.22 -3.64 -24.15
N ALA A 234 -15.25 -3.73 -22.82
CA ALA A 234 -15.96 -4.80 -22.11
C ALA A 234 -17.49 -4.75 -22.22
N LEU A 235 -18.07 -3.61 -22.59
CA LEU A 235 -19.51 -3.42 -22.79
C LEU A 235 -19.96 -3.62 -24.24
N ASN A 236 -19.02 -3.57 -25.18
CA ASN A 236 -19.28 -3.82 -26.60
C ASN A 236 -18.32 -4.93 -27.10
N PRO A 237 -18.47 -6.18 -26.62
CA PRO A 237 -17.72 -7.28 -27.20
C PRO A 237 -18.23 -7.46 -28.63
N ALA A 238 -17.38 -7.11 -29.61
CA ALA A 238 -17.59 -7.52 -30.99
C ALA A 238 -17.68 -9.05 -31.09
#